data_AF-A0A3B9IV35-F1
#
_entry.id   AF-A0A3B9IV35-F1
#
_cell.length_a   1.000
_cell.length_b   1.000
_cell.length_c   1.000
_cell.angle_alpha   90.00
_cell.angle_beta   90.00
_cell.angle_gamma   90.00
#
_symmetry.space_group_name_H-M   'P 1'
#
loop_
_entity.id
_entity.type
_entity.pdbx_description
1 polymer ?
#
loop_
_entity_poly.entity_id
_entity_poly.type
_entity_poly.pdbx_seq_one_letter_code
_entity_poly.pdbx_strand_id
1 'polypeptide(L)'
;MPVIKISFSDEDFQIIKNLAAADRISVQDYIRKIVLPNMNTIFTPEEAEKRAVGKFKKGDKPFTLSDIYGSDWYSMKRGISGVFGRRFYDYVTADSEYIEFAGMENNIAHYKIK
;
A
#
# COMPACT_ATOMS: atom_id res chain seq x y z
N MET A 1 -5.25 4.02 21.65
CA MET A 1 -6.24 3.48 20.69
C MET A 1 -7.03 2.39 21.38
N PRO A 2 -8.34 2.24 21.13
CA PRO A 2 -9.11 1.12 21.65
C PRO A 2 -8.55 -0.22 21.12
N VAL A 3 -8.58 -1.27 21.95
CA VAL A 3 -8.06 -2.60 21.63
C VAL A 3 -9.21 -3.60 21.72
N ILE A 4 -9.42 -4.38 20.67
CA ILE A 4 -10.37 -5.49 20.63
C ILE A 4 -9.55 -6.79 20.73
N LYS A 5 -9.96 -7.70 21.64
CA LYS A 5 -9.40 -9.05 21.76
C LYS A 5 -10.39 -10.05 21.16
N ILE A 6 -9.93 -10.88 20.23
CA ILE A 6 -10.72 -11.93 19.57
C ILE A 6 -9.91 -13.22 19.70
N SER A 7 -10.57 -14.31 20.06
CA SER A 7 -9.95 -15.64 20.13
C SER A 7 -10.37 -16.46 18.92
N PHE A 8 -9.41 -17.10 18.27
CA PHE A 8 -9.62 -18.03 17.16
C PHE A 8 -9.11 -19.41 17.56
N SER A 9 -9.63 -20.46 16.92
CA SER A 9 -8.95 -21.76 16.94
C SER A 9 -7.60 -21.64 16.20
N ASP A 10 -6.68 -22.58 16.45
CA ASP A 10 -5.40 -22.59 15.74
C ASP A 10 -5.61 -22.77 14.22
N GLU A 11 -6.59 -23.58 13.82
CA GLU A 11 -6.96 -23.83 12.42
C GLU A 11 -7.46 -22.55 11.73
N ASP A 12 -8.43 -21.86 12.34
CA ASP A 12 -8.97 -20.61 11.81
C ASP A 12 -7.89 -19.52 11.72
N PHE A 13 -6.99 -19.46 12.71
CA PHE A 13 -5.91 -18.49 12.71
C PHE A 13 -4.91 -18.74 11.57
N GLN A 14 -4.61 -20.00 11.23
CA GLN A 14 -3.76 -20.31 10.07
C GLN A 14 -4.42 -19.89 8.75
N ILE A 15 -5.73 -20.10 8.61
CA ILE A 15 -6.49 -19.66 7.42
C ILE A 15 -6.36 -18.14 7.26
N ILE A 16 -6.61 -17.38 8.32
CA ILE A 16 -6.49 -15.92 8.32
C ILE A 16 -5.06 -15.49 7.98
N LYS A 17 -4.04 -16.15 8.53
CA LYS A 17 -2.64 -15.84 8.27
C LYS A 17 -2.27 -16.04 6.80
N ASN A 18 -2.75 -17.12 6.18
CA ASN A 18 -2.50 -17.41 4.77
C ASN A 18 -3.20 -16.39 3.85
N LEU A 19 -4.44 -16.01 4.17
CA LEU A 19 -5.18 -15.00 3.41
C LEU A 19 -4.54 -13.61 3.53
N ALA A 20 -4.10 -13.23 4.74
CA ALA A 20 -3.37 -11.99 4.96
C ALA A 20 -2.04 -11.95 4.18
N ALA A 21 -1.32 -13.07 4.13
CA ALA A 21 -0.10 -13.21 3.35
C ALA A 21 -0.35 -13.10 1.84
N ALA A 22 -1.43 -13.71 1.32
CA ALA A 22 -1.84 -13.58 -0.07
C ALA A 22 -2.15 -12.11 -0.43
N ASP A 23 -2.80 -11.38 0.47
CA ASP A 23 -3.10 -9.95 0.33
C ASP A 23 -1.89 -9.03 0.65
N ARG A 24 -0.74 -9.60 1.02
CA ARG A 24 0.48 -8.88 1.44
C ARG A 24 0.22 -7.84 2.54
N ILE A 25 -0.61 -8.20 3.52
CA ILE A 25 -0.93 -7.35 4.67
C ILE A 25 -0.75 -8.08 5.99
N SER A 26 -0.67 -7.31 7.07
CA SER A 26 -0.67 -7.90 8.41
C SER A 26 -2.00 -8.59 8.68
N VAL A 27 -2.00 -9.63 9.53
CA VAL A 27 -3.23 -10.27 10.02
C VAL A 27 -4.19 -9.25 10.61
N GLN A 28 -3.66 -8.24 11.30
CA GLN A 28 -4.46 -7.17 11.89
C GLN A 28 -5.18 -6.33 10.82
N ASP A 29 -4.48 -5.97 9.74
CA ASP A 29 -5.07 -5.19 8.65
C ASP A 29 -6.03 -6.04 7.81
N TYR A 30 -5.75 -7.34 7.67
CA TYR A 30 -6.68 -8.28 7.05
C TYR A 30 -7.99 -8.33 7.82
N ILE A 31 -7.95 -8.50 9.15
CA ILE A 31 -9.14 -8.49 10.00
C ILE A 31 -9.88 -7.14 9.88
N ARG A 32 -9.16 -6.01 9.86
CA ARG A 32 -9.78 -4.68 9.65
C ARG A 32 -10.48 -4.57 8.30
N LYS A 33 -9.86 -5.07 7.22
CA LYS A 33 -10.43 -5.09 5.86
C LYS A 33 -11.76 -5.85 5.83
N ILE A 34 -11.83 -7.01 6.51
CA ILE A 34 -13.04 -7.84 6.56
C ILE A 34 -14.13 -7.20 7.42
N VAL A 35 -13.80 -6.68 8.61
CA VAL A 35 -14.79 -6.12 9.55
C VAL A 35 -15.26 -4.73 9.12
N LEU A 36 -14.46 -4.00 8.33
CA LEU A 36 -14.75 -2.65 7.86
C LEU A 36 -14.70 -2.63 6.31
N PRO A 37 -15.60 -3.36 5.62
CA PRO A 37 -15.53 -3.60 4.18
C PRO A 37 -15.71 -2.32 3.34
N ASN A 38 -16.27 -1.26 3.92
CA ASN A 38 -16.45 0.04 3.27
C ASN A 38 -15.31 1.03 3.53
N MET A 39 -14.16 0.58 4.06
CA MET A 39 -12.92 1.34 3.91
C MET A 39 -12.40 1.22 2.48
N ASN A 40 -13.21 1.65 1.50
CA ASN A 40 -12.77 1.94 0.15
C ASN A 40 -11.82 3.12 0.23
N THR A 41 -10.56 2.81 0.51
CA THR A 41 -9.50 3.79 0.48
C THR A 41 -8.90 3.80 -0.90
N ILE A 42 -8.74 4.99 -1.47
CA ILE A 42 -7.97 5.19 -2.71
C ILE A 42 -6.48 4.85 -2.52
N PHE A 43 -6.03 4.58 -1.28
CA PHE A 43 -4.66 4.24 -0.93
C PHE A 43 -4.41 2.72 -1.01
N THR A 44 -4.52 2.15 -2.22
CA THR A 44 -4.04 0.79 -2.52
C THR A 44 -2.87 0.83 -3.50
N PRO A 45 -1.96 -0.17 -3.48
CA PRO A 45 -0.84 -0.19 -4.41
C PRO A 45 -1.25 -0.21 -5.88
N GLU A 46 -2.33 -0.90 -6.22
CA GLU A 46 -2.85 -1.02 -7.59
C GLU A 46 -3.41 0.31 -8.09
N GLU A 47 -4.14 1.04 -7.25
CA GLU A 47 -4.64 2.38 -7.58
C GLU A 47 -3.47 3.37 -7.71
N ALA A 48 -2.44 3.25 -6.88
CA ALA A 48 -1.22 4.05 -7.00
C ALA A 48 -0.50 3.80 -8.34
N GLU A 49 -0.35 2.54 -8.75
CA GLU A 49 0.25 2.18 -10.04
C GLU A 49 -0.56 2.73 -11.20
N LYS A 50 -1.89 2.55 -11.17
CA LYS A 50 -2.81 3.09 -12.18
C LYS A 50 -2.69 4.61 -12.30
N ARG A 51 -2.62 5.33 -11.17
CA ARG A 51 -2.43 6.80 -11.16
C ARG A 51 -1.07 7.21 -11.72
N ALA A 52 -0.01 6.46 -11.40
CA ALA A 52 1.33 6.71 -11.92
C ALA A 52 1.38 6.55 -13.43
N VAL A 53 0.90 5.43 -13.97
CA VAL A 53 0.87 5.15 -15.42
C VAL A 53 -0.01 6.16 -16.17
N GLY A 54 -1.05 6.69 -15.54
CA GLY A 54 -1.88 7.75 -16.11
C GLY A 54 -1.23 9.14 -16.13
N LYS A 55 -0.23 9.40 -15.28
CA LYS A 55 0.39 10.73 -15.10
C LYS A 55 1.80 10.84 -15.67
N PHE A 56 2.56 9.75 -15.66
CA PHE A 56 3.97 9.71 -16.03
C PHE A 56 4.20 8.78 -17.20
N LYS A 57 5.27 9.03 -17.94
CA LYS A 57 5.74 8.21 -19.06
C LYS A 57 7.19 7.79 -18.84
N LYS A 58 7.61 6.76 -19.58
CA LYS A 58 9.02 6.34 -19.62
C LYS A 58 9.90 7.51 -20.03
N GLY A 59 10.95 7.77 -19.24
CA GLY A 59 11.89 8.89 -19.44
C GLY A 59 11.55 10.15 -18.65
N ASP A 60 10.38 10.24 -18.03
CA ASP A 60 10.07 11.31 -17.09
C ASP A 60 10.95 11.21 -15.83
N LYS A 61 11.02 12.33 -15.08
CA LYS A 61 11.70 12.36 -13.79
C LYS A 61 11.04 11.41 -12.79
N PRO A 62 11.80 10.81 -11.85
CA PRO A 62 11.22 9.98 -10.81
C PRO A 62 10.16 10.71 -10.00
N PHE A 63 9.07 10.01 -9.69
CA PHE A 63 7.93 10.52 -8.94
C PHE A 63 7.83 9.84 -7.57
N THR A 64 7.06 10.46 -6.68
CA THR A 64 6.73 9.98 -5.35
C THR A 64 5.24 9.66 -5.25
N LEU A 65 4.84 8.95 -4.19
CA LEU A 65 3.41 8.72 -3.93
C LEU A 65 2.64 10.05 -3.75
N SER A 66 3.25 11.09 -3.18
CA SER A 66 2.64 12.41 -3.09
C SER A 66 2.32 13.02 -4.47
N ASP A 67 3.14 12.78 -5.49
CA ASP A 67 2.93 13.35 -6.83
C ASP A 67 1.70 12.73 -7.53
N ILE A 68 1.49 11.43 -7.32
CA ILE A 68 0.35 10.72 -7.92
C ILE A 68 -0.95 10.95 -7.15
N TYR A 69 -0.91 11.18 -5.84
CA TYR A 69 -2.09 11.45 -5.01
C TYR A 69 -2.44 12.93 -4.86
N GLY A 70 -1.49 13.85 -5.01
CA GLY A 70 -1.74 15.29 -4.91
C GLY A 70 -2.38 15.69 -3.58
N SER A 71 -3.50 16.42 -3.64
CA SER A 71 -4.25 16.84 -2.44
C SER A 71 -4.73 15.67 -1.57
N ASP A 72 -5.05 14.53 -2.19
CA ASP A 72 -5.52 13.35 -1.47
C ASP A 72 -4.45 12.84 -0.50
N TRP A 73 -3.17 12.97 -0.86
CA TRP A 73 -2.04 12.53 -0.03
C TRP A 73 -2.07 13.17 1.36
N TYR A 74 -2.44 14.45 1.43
CA TYR A 74 -2.46 15.25 2.65
C TYR A 74 -3.70 14.99 3.52
N SER A 75 -4.71 14.31 2.97
CA SER A 75 -5.88 13.86 3.75
C SER A 75 -5.57 12.64 4.63
N MET A 76 -4.46 11.93 4.39
CA MET A 76 -4.04 10.82 5.24
C MET A 76 -3.58 11.27 6.62
N LYS A 77 -4.03 10.56 7.65
CA LYS A 77 -3.49 10.73 9.01
C LYS A 77 -2.01 10.39 9.03
N ARG A 78 -1.21 11.21 9.72
CA ARG A 78 0.22 10.95 9.97
C ARG A 78 0.40 9.54 10.54
N GLY A 79 1.30 8.76 9.92
CA GLY A 79 1.54 7.35 10.25
C GLY A 79 0.94 6.35 9.24
N ILE A 80 -0.24 6.64 8.68
CA ILE A 80 -0.87 5.80 7.64
C ILE A 80 -0.09 5.90 6.33
N SER A 81 0.39 7.10 5.98
CA SER A 81 1.20 7.32 4.77
C SER A 81 2.49 6.50 4.75
N GLY A 82 3.14 6.29 5.90
CA GLY A 82 4.34 5.46 6.02
C GLY A 82 4.05 3.97 5.79
N VAL A 83 2.96 3.46 6.39
CA VAL A 83 2.51 2.08 6.17
C VAL A 83 2.14 1.88 4.71
N PHE A 84 1.42 2.83 4.11
CA PHE A 84 1.06 2.76 2.70
C PHE A 84 2.28 2.81 1.78
N GLY A 85 3.24 3.71 2.06
CA GLY A 85 4.51 3.77 1.33
C GLY A 85 5.28 2.45 1.35
N ARG A 86 5.34 1.78 2.52
CA ARG A 86 5.98 0.47 2.63
C ARG A 86 5.24 -0.60 1.81
N ARG A 87 3.92 -0.64 1.89
CA ARG A 87 3.09 -1.59 1.10
C ARG A 87 3.28 -1.38 -0.40
N PHE A 88 3.34 -0.13 -0.87
CA PHE A 88 3.58 0.17 -2.27
C PHE A 88 5.00 -0.21 -2.71
N TYR A 89 6.01 0.02 -1.88
CA TYR A 89 7.37 -0.45 -2.14
C TYR A 89 7.43 -1.99 -2.28
N ASP A 90 6.82 -2.72 -1.33
CA ASP A 90 6.79 -4.19 -1.37
C ASP A 90 6.01 -4.69 -2.61
N TYR A 91 4.96 -3.97 -3.04
CA TYR A 91 4.24 -4.24 -4.28
C TYR A 91 5.13 -4.08 -5.53
N VAL A 92 5.80 -2.93 -5.67
CA VAL A 92 6.62 -2.60 -6.84
C VAL A 92 7.83 -3.55 -6.96
N THR A 93 8.49 -3.84 -5.85
CA THR A 93 9.69 -4.68 -5.84
C THR A 93 9.43 -6.16 -6.04
N ALA A 94 8.22 -6.63 -5.75
CA ALA A 94 7.86 -8.03 -5.96
C ALA A 94 7.60 -8.34 -7.44
N ASP A 95 6.76 -7.56 -8.12
CA ASP A 95 6.27 -7.96 -9.46
C ASP A 95 5.55 -6.84 -10.26
N SER A 96 5.87 -5.55 -10.06
CA SER A 96 5.22 -4.52 -10.89
C SER A 96 5.72 -4.60 -12.32
N GLU A 97 4.82 -4.67 -13.30
CA GLU A 97 5.17 -4.66 -14.73
C GLU A 97 5.50 -3.25 -15.25
N TYR A 98 4.94 -2.21 -14.62
CA TYR A 98 4.94 -0.84 -15.18
C TYR A 98 5.87 0.13 -14.46
N ILE A 99 6.18 -0.14 -13.19
CA ILE A 99 6.90 0.78 -12.31
C ILE A 99 8.13 0.08 -11.74
N GLU A 100 9.20 0.84 -11.56
CA GLU A 100 10.38 0.39 -10.82
C GLU A 100 10.80 1.43 -9.78
N PHE A 101 11.44 0.93 -8.71
CA PHE A 101 12.01 1.76 -7.67
C PHE A 101 13.25 2.50 -8.20
N ALA A 102 13.28 3.83 -8.04
CA ALA A 102 14.32 4.71 -8.57
C ALA A 102 15.28 5.25 -7.50
N GLY A 103 15.01 4.98 -6.21
CA GLY A 103 15.86 5.42 -5.10
C GLY A 103 15.06 6.03 -3.95
N MET A 104 15.78 6.48 -2.93
CA MET A 104 15.18 7.11 -1.76
C MET A 104 15.91 8.42 -1.43
N GLU A 105 15.15 9.48 -1.17
CA GLU A 105 15.67 10.78 -0.75
C GLU A 105 14.87 11.26 0.46
N ASN A 106 15.54 11.68 1.54
CA ASN A 106 14.88 12.17 2.77
C ASN A 106 13.80 11.21 3.34
N ASN A 107 14.04 9.90 3.29
CA ASN A 107 13.08 8.83 3.64
C ASN A 107 11.80 8.79 2.78
N ILE A 108 11.83 9.37 1.58
CA ILE A 108 10.76 9.32 0.59
C ILE A 108 11.23 8.44 -0.55
N ALA A 109 10.43 7.42 -0.89
CA ALA A 109 10.70 6.54 -2.01
C ALA A 109 10.32 7.21 -3.34
N HIS A 110 11.22 7.11 -4.31
CA HIS A 110 11.02 7.57 -5.68
C HIS A 110 10.89 6.39 -6.63
N TYR A 111 10.08 6.55 -7.67
CA TYR A 111 9.72 5.53 -8.62
C TYR A 111 9.73 6.09 -10.06
N LYS A 112 9.88 5.24 -11.06
CA LYS A 112 9.80 5.62 -12.48
C LYS A 112 9.04 4.59 -13.29
N ILE A 113 8.47 5.03 -14.41
CA ILE A 113 7.85 4.14 -15.39
C ILE A 113 8.96 3.38 -16.14
N LYS A 114 8.78 2.06 -16.26
CA LYS A 114 9.69 1.15 -16.97
C LYS A 114 9.75 1.41 -18.48
#